data_AF-A0A528CHF1-F1
#
_entry.id   AF-A0A528CHF1-F1
#
_cell.length_a   1.000
_cell.length_b   1.000
_cell.length_c   1.000
_cell.angle_alpha   90.00
_cell.angle_beta   90.00
_cell.angle_gamma   90.00
#
_symmetry.space_group_name_H-M   'P 1'
#
loop_
_entity.id
_entity.type
_entity.pdbx_description
1 polymer ?
#
loop_
_entity_poly.entity_id
_entity_poly.type
_entity_poly.pdbx_seq_one_letter_code
_entity_poly.pdbx_strand_id
1 'polypeptide(L)' 'QETEIPQEELVAKLQAISKTGYEERLFIRGDKTTKYGAAMEVMGLIQDAGYKNIALLSLPKQDQ' A
#
# COMPACT_ATOMS: atom_id res chain seq x y z
N GLN A 1 -5.00 -12.99 5.84
CA GLN A 1 -5.54 -12.26 6.99
C GLN A 1 -5.47 -10.78 6.64
N GLU A 2 -6.61 -10.12 6.47
CA GLU A 2 -6.67 -8.67 6.25
C GLU A 2 -6.67 -8.03 7.63
N THR A 3 -5.63 -7.24 7.94
CA THR A 3 -5.55 -6.48 9.18
C THR A 3 -5.85 -5.04 8.82
N GLU A 4 -6.89 -4.48 9.43
CA GLU A 4 -7.18 -3.06 9.29
C GLU A 4 -6.16 -2.29 10.13
N ILE A 5 -5.47 -1.33 9.51
CA ILE A 5 -4.39 -0.57 10.13
C ILE A 5 -4.67 0.91 9.86
N PRO A 6 -4.59 1.78 10.89
CA PRO A 6 -4.61 3.22 10.66
C PRO A 6 -3.50 3.64 9.70
N GLN A 7 -3.79 4.63 8.85
CA GLN A 7 -2.84 5.15 7.85
C GLN A 7 -1.54 5.67 8.48
N GLU A 8 -1.65 6.25 9.68
CA GLU A 8 -0.55 6.75 10.50
C GLU A 8 0.33 5.63 11.08
N GLU A 9 -0.21 4.43 11.30
CA GLU A 9 0.55 3.27 11.78
C GLU A 9 1.12 2.42 10.63
N LEU A 10 0.73 2.70 9.39
CA LEU A 10 1.12 1.91 8.22
C LEU A 10 2.66 1.83 8.09
N VAL A 11 3.36 2.96 8.22
CA VAL A 11 4.83 3.01 8.09
C VAL A 11 5.51 2.22 9.20
N ALA A 12 5.10 2.41 10.46
CA ALA A 12 5.69 1.72 11.60
C ALA A 12 5.48 0.20 11.50
N LYS A 13 4.29 -0.22 11.03
CA LYS A 13 4.00 -1.63 10.81
C LYS A 13 4.85 -2.20 9.69
N LEU A 14 4.90 -1.51 8.54
CA LEU A 14 5.73 -1.89 7.39
C LEU A 14 7.20 -2.02 7.79
N GLN A 15 7.74 -1.12 8.63
CA GLN A 15 9.10 -1.23 9.15
C GLN A 15 9.28 -2.44 10.07
N ALA A 16 8.29 -2.75 10.91
CA ALA A 16 8.34 -3.90 11.81
C ALA A 16 8.24 -5.25 11.09
N ILE A 17 7.48 -5.34 9.98
CA ILE A 17 7.39 -6.56 9.17
C ILE A 17 8.49 -6.67 8.10
N SER A 18 9.07 -5.55 7.67
CA SER A 18 10.13 -5.53 6.67
C SER A 18 11.43 -6.10 7.27
N LYS A 19 11.66 -7.39 7.03
CA LYS A 19 12.83 -8.11 7.57
C LYS A 19 14.10 -7.86 6.78
N THR A 20 13.98 -7.48 5.51
CA THR A 20 15.11 -7.25 4.59
C THR A 20 15.28 -5.79 4.18
N GLY A 21 14.45 -4.88 4.72
CA GLY A 21 14.49 -3.45 4.44
C GLY A 21 13.56 -3.02 3.29
N TYR A 22 13.74 -1.78 2.83
CA TYR A 22 12.85 -1.06 1.91
C TYR A 22 12.72 -1.66 0.49
N GLU A 23 13.38 -2.79 0.21
CA GLU A 23 13.37 -3.46 -1.08
C GLU A 23 12.19 -4.42 -1.25
N GLU A 24 11.46 -4.76 -0.18
CA GLU A 24 10.27 -5.61 -0.28
C GLU A 24 9.23 -5.00 -1.22
N ARG A 25 8.63 -5.86 -2.05
CA ARG A 25 7.58 -5.43 -2.99
C ARG A 25 6.25 -5.34 -2.26
N LEU A 26 5.76 -4.11 -2.06
CA LEU A 26 4.45 -3.86 -1.46
C LEU A 26 3.37 -3.94 -2.53
N PHE A 27 2.34 -4.74 -2.27
CA PHE A 27 1.18 -4.85 -3.16
C PHE A 27 0.01 -4.06 -2.56
N ILE A 28 -0.40 -3.00 -3.24
CA ILE A 28 -1.59 -2.22 -2.86
C ILE A 28 -2.76 -2.74 -3.67
N ARG A 29 -3.74 -3.34 -2.99
CA ARG A 29 -5.01 -3.73 -3.59
C ARG A 29 -6.03 -2.62 -3.33
N GLY A 30 -6.37 -1.86 -4.37
CA GLY A 30 -7.47 -0.92 -4.36
C GLY A 30 -8.72 -1.57 -4.94
N ASP A 31 -9.87 -1.37 -4.32
CA ASP A 31 -11.16 -1.63 -4.98
C ASP A 31 -11.46 -0.47 -5.94
N LYS A 32 -12.29 -0.68 -6.96
CA LYS A 32 -12.73 0.33 -7.94
C LYS A 32 -13.31 1.60 -7.29
N THR A 33 -13.81 1.47 -6.07
CA THR A 33 -14.40 2.53 -5.25
C THR A 33 -13.38 3.25 -4.36
N THR A 34 -12.16 2.71 -4.24
CA THR A 34 -11.06 3.39 -3.56
C THR A 34 -10.78 4.67 -4.33
N LYS A 35 -11.13 5.80 -3.72
CA LYS A 35 -10.85 7.13 -4.26
C LYS A 35 -9.37 7.17 -4.59
N TYR A 36 -9.03 7.41 -5.86
CA TYR A 36 -7.66 7.52 -6.34
C TYR A 36 -6.76 8.36 -5.40
N GLY A 37 -7.33 9.39 -4.74
CA GLY A 37 -6.67 10.16 -3.69
C GLY A 37 -6.17 9.36 -2.49
N ALA A 38 -6.92 8.37 -1.99
CA ALA A 38 -6.48 7.53 -0.87
C ALA A 38 -5.28 6.63 -1.27
N ALA A 39 -5.29 6.09 -2.49
CA ALA A 39 -4.14 5.34 -2.99
C ALA A 39 -2.90 6.23 -3.16
N MET A 40 -3.10 7.48 -3.61
CA MET A 40 -2.04 8.49 -3.73
C MET A 40 -1.46 8.89 -2.37
N GLU A 41 -2.29 9.11 -1.35
CA GLU A 41 -1.82 9.42 0.01
C GLU A 41 -1.00 8.27 0.60
N VAL A 42 -1.47 7.03 0.42
CA VAL A 42 -0.74 5.83 0.86
C VAL A 42 0.59 5.69 0.11
N MET A 43 0.61 5.91 -1.21
CA MET A 43 1.85 5.94 -1.98
C MET A 43 2.81 7.02 -1.47
N GLY A 44 2.32 8.23 -1.17
CA GLY A 44 3.11 9.32 -0.63
C GLY A 44 3.78 8.97 0.70
N LEU A 45 3.02 8.40 1.64
CA LEU A 45 3.53 7.97 2.94
C LEU A 45 4.60 6.88 2.82
N ILE A 46 4.36 5.89 1.96
CA ILE A 46 5.29 4.79 1.72
C ILE A 46 6.57 5.30 1.05
N GLN A 47 6.45 6.24 0.12
CA GLN A 47 7.57 6.83 -0.61
C GLN A 47 8.41 7.76 0.29
N ASP A 48 7.78 8.53 1.18
CA ASP A 48 8.44 9.34 2.22
C ASP A 48 9.20 8.45 3.22
N ALA A 49 8.63 7.28 3.55
CA ALA A 49 9.29 6.26 4.34
C ALA A 49 10.44 5.53 3.61
N GLY A 50 10.70 5.83 2.33
CA GLY A 50 11.84 5.29 1.57
C GLY A 50 11.57 4.00 0.80
N TYR A 51 10.34 3.50 0.81
CA TYR A 51 9.93 2.34 0.01
C TYR A 51 9.71 2.74 -1.45
N LYS A 52 10.44 2.09 -2.34
CA LYS A 52 10.43 2.40 -3.79
C LYS A 52 9.73 1.33 -4.63
N ASN A 53 9.50 0.16 -4.04
CA ASN A 53 9.00 -1.02 -4.74
C ASN A 53 7.50 -1.25 -4.44
N ILE A 54 6.66 -0.41 -5.03
CA ILE A 54 5.19 -0.51 -4.89
C ILE A 54 4.59 -1.06 -6.18
N ALA A 55 3.69 -2.04 -6.06
CA ALA A 55 2.90 -2.58 -7.16
C ALA A 55 1.41 -2.36 -6.86
N LEU A 56 0.70 -1.68 -7.77
CA LEU A 56 -0.74 -1.52 -7.69
C LEU A 56 -1.41 -2.76 -8.29
N LEU A 57 -2.22 -3.45 -7.51
CA LEU A 57 -3.13 -4.48 -7.99
C LEU A 57 -4.52 -3.86 -8.13
N SER A 58 -4.87 -3.49 -9.36
CA SER A 58 -6.26 -3.16 -9.69
C SER A 58 -7.02 -4.45 -9.91
N LEU A 59 -8.17 -4.61 -9.22
CA LEU A 59 -9.11 -5.65 -9.62
C LEU A 59 -9.54 -5.41 -11.07
N PRO A 60 -9.58 -6.44 -11.93
CA PRO A 60 -10.06 -6.28 -13.30
C PRO A 60 -11.44 -5.62 -13.25
N LYS A 61 -11.74 -4.74 -14.22
CA LYS A 61 -13.14 -4.39 -14.47
C LYS A 61 -13.85 -5.73 -14.67
N GLN A 62 -14.65 -6.14 -13.69
CA GLN A 62 -15.75 -7.05 -13.99
C GLN A 62 -16.68 -6.23 -14.87
N ASP A 63 -16.37 -6.21 -16.15
CA ASP A 63 -17.32 -5.84 -17.20
C ASP A 63 -18.38 -6.92 -17.11
N GLN A 64 -19.52 -6.57 -16.51
CA GLN A 64 -20.75 -7.35 -16.60
C GLN A 64 -21.38 -7.12 -17.97
#